data_AF-A0A502CJA9-F1
#
_entry.id   AF-A0A502CJA9-F1
#
_cell.length_a   1.000
_cell.length_b   1.000
_cell.length_c   1.000
_cell.angle_alpha   90.00
_cell.angle_beta   90.00
_cell.angle_gamma   90.00
#
_symmetry.space_group_name_H-M   'P 1'
#
loop_
_entity.id
_entity.type
_entity.pdbx_description
1 polymer ?
#
loop_
_entity_poly.entity_id
_entity_poly.type
_entity_poly.pdbx_seq_one_letter_code
_entity_poly.pdbx_strand_id
1 'polypeptide(L)'
;MSSRRVADRLTDVIDNIDAIARYIGTSTFEDYAADRLRKDATERCLERIIEAVVKIGNEQMSVVDPAFPVERARGLGNMLRHAYEEIDEGLIYNVVVDELPRLRAACAAALAS
;
A
#
# COMPACT_ATOMS: atom_id res chain seq x y z
N MET A 1 -18.58 5.51 8.72
CA MET A 1 -18.67 4.54 7.60
C MET A 1 -19.33 3.26 8.11
N SER A 2 -20.02 2.49 7.25
CA SER A 2 -20.54 1.16 7.67
C SER A 2 -19.39 0.17 7.83
N SER A 3 -19.47 -0.74 8.82
CA SER A 3 -18.45 -1.79 9.06
C SER A 3 -18.18 -2.66 7.83
N ARG A 4 -19.22 -3.02 7.06
CA ARG A 4 -19.07 -3.78 5.81
C ARG A 4 -18.15 -3.07 4.81
N ARG A 5 -18.29 -1.74 4.67
CA ARG A 5 -17.45 -0.94 3.78
C ARG A 5 -15.99 -0.85 4.23
N VAL A 6 -15.72 -1.03 5.53
CA VAL A 6 -14.34 -1.09 6.06
C VAL A 6 -13.72 -2.45 5.77
N ALA A 7 -14.45 -3.54 6.02
CA ALA A 7 -13.98 -4.89 5.72
C ALA A 7 -13.65 -5.07 4.22
N ASP A 8 -14.50 -4.56 3.32
CA ASP A 8 -14.24 -4.58 1.88
C ASP A 8 -12.91 -3.87 1.54
N ARG A 9 -12.66 -2.71 2.17
CA ARG A 9 -11.43 -1.93 1.93
C ARG A 9 -10.18 -2.58 2.53
N LEU A 10 -10.30 -3.24 3.68
CA LEU A 10 -9.20 -4.00 4.26
C LEU A 10 -8.83 -5.18 3.37
N THR A 11 -9.83 -5.83 2.77
CA THR A 11 -9.62 -6.89 1.77
C THR A 11 -8.93 -6.32 0.52
N ASP A 12 -9.39 -5.18 0.00
CA ASP A 12 -8.74 -4.49 -1.12
C ASP A 12 -7.25 -4.18 -0.83
N VAL A 13 -6.94 -3.74 0.40
CA VAL A 13 -5.55 -3.47 0.82
C VAL A 13 -4.73 -4.77 0.78
N ILE A 14 -5.22 -5.84 1.39
CA ILE A 14 -4.52 -7.13 1.43
C ILE A 14 -4.27 -7.67 0.01
N ASP A 15 -5.30 -7.65 -0.85
CA ASP A 15 -5.20 -8.18 -2.21
C ASP A 15 -4.15 -7.44 -3.05
N ASN A 16 -4.07 -6.11 -2.91
CA ASN A 16 -3.07 -5.32 -3.63
C ASN A 16 -1.67 -5.51 -3.04
N ILE A 17 -1.52 -5.71 -1.72
CA ILE A 17 -0.23 -6.06 -1.13
C ILE A 17 0.24 -7.43 -1.61
N ASP A 18 -0.67 -8.41 -1.67
CA ASP A 18 -0.36 -9.76 -2.15
C ASP A 18 -0.07 -9.80 -3.66
N ALA A 19 -0.67 -8.89 -4.44
CA ALA A 19 -0.27 -8.69 -5.82
C ALA A 19 1.16 -8.13 -5.93
N ILE A 20 1.49 -7.08 -5.18
CA ILE A 20 2.84 -6.49 -5.16
C ILE A 20 3.89 -7.52 -4.73
N ALA A 21 3.62 -8.27 -3.66
CA ALA A 21 4.53 -9.30 -3.17
C ALA A 21 4.84 -10.37 -4.24
N ARG A 22 3.85 -10.73 -5.08
CA ARG A 22 4.05 -11.63 -6.22
C ARG A 22 4.86 -11.00 -7.35
N TYR A 23 4.70 -9.70 -7.60
CA TYR A 23 5.45 -9.00 -8.64
C TYR A 23 6.92 -8.84 -8.28
N ILE A 24 7.21 -8.48 -7.02
CA ILE A 24 8.58 -8.33 -6.52
C ILE A 24 9.22 -9.70 -6.31
N GLY A 25 8.51 -10.65 -5.68
CA GLY A 25 9.05 -11.98 -5.40
C GLY A 25 10.38 -11.91 -4.64
N THR A 26 11.43 -12.47 -5.22
CA THR A 26 12.81 -12.43 -4.68
C THR A 26 13.73 -11.49 -5.45
N SER A 27 13.17 -10.56 -6.22
CA SER A 27 13.93 -9.63 -7.07
C SER A 27 14.71 -8.65 -6.19
N THR A 28 15.90 -8.24 -6.63
CA THR A 28 16.63 -7.15 -5.97
C THR A 28 16.04 -5.78 -6.34
N PHE A 29 16.55 -4.71 -5.72
CA PHE A 29 16.22 -3.35 -6.14
C PHE A 29 16.59 -3.10 -7.60
N GLU A 30 17.75 -3.58 -8.06
CA GLU A 30 18.21 -3.42 -9.45
C GLU A 30 17.28 -4.13 -10.43
N ASP A 31 16.83 -5.34 -10.11
CA ASP A 31 15.84 -6.08 -10.89
C ASP A 31 14.48 -5.37 -10.95
N TYR A 32 14.09 -4.69 -9.86
CA TYR A 32 12.89 -3.86 -9.82
C TYR A 32 13.05 -2.59 -10.66
N ALA A 33 14.15 -1.87 -10.50
CA ALA A 33 14.44 -0.62 -11.20
C ALA A 33 14.55 -0.80 -12.71
N ALA A 34 15.07 -1.94 -13.17
CA ALA A 34 15.21 -2.26 -14.59
C ALA A 34 13.89 -2.68 -15.28
N ASP A 35 12.85 -3.06 -14.52
CA ASP A 35 11.60 -3.60 -15.07
C ASP A 35 10.46 -2.58 -14.99
N ARG A 36 10.20 -1.88 -16.10
CA ARG A 36 9.13 -0.87 -16.17
C ARG A 36 7.74 -1.45 -15.89
N LEU A 37 7.45 -2.68 -16.37
CA LEU A 37 6.15 -3.31 -16.17
C LEU A 37 5.93 -3.59 -14.67
N ARG A 38 6.95 -4.09 -13.99
CA ARG A 38 6.90 -4.34 -12.55
C ARG A 38 6.70 -3.05 -11.76
N LYS A 39 7.38 -1.96 -12.13
CA LYS A 39 7.22 -0.64 -11.50
C LYS A 39 5.79 -0.12 -11.66
N ASP A 40 5.30 -0.06 -12.90
CA ASP A 40 3.95 0.43 -13.19
C ASP A 40 2.87 -0.40 -12.47
N ALA A 41 3.02 -1.72 -12.44
CA ALA A 41 2.10 -2.60 -11.72
C ALA A 41 2.13 -2.39 -10.19
N THR A 42 3.33 -2.18 -9.64
CA THR A 42 3.54 -1.94 -8.21
C THR A 42 2.95 -0.60 -7.77
N GLU A 43 3.26 0.47 -8.50
CA GLU A 43 2.73 1.81 -8.27
C GLU A 43 1.21 1.83 -8.33
N ARG A 44 0.62 1.14 -9.31
CA ARG A 44 -0.83 1.04 -9.43
C ARG A 44 -1.49 0.34 -8.24
N CYS A 45 -0.86 -0.72 -7.71
CA CYS A 45 -1.34 -1.38 -6.51
C CYS A 45 -1.16 -0.49 -5.27
N LEU A 46 -0.06 0.26 -5.15
CA LEU A 46 0.14 1.24 -4.08
C LEU A 46 -0.92 2.34 -4.08
N GLU A 47 -1.27 2.90 -5.24
CA GLU A 47 -2.36 3.87 -5.34
C GLU A 47 -3.67 3.33 -4.79
N ARG A 48 -4.02 2.08 -5.12
CA ARG A 48 -5.25 1.41 -4.65
C ARG A 48 -5.22 1.18 -3.14
N ILE A 49 -4.08 0.74 -2.60
CA ILE A 49 -3.87 0.59 -1.14
C ILE A 49 -4.11 1.92 -0.44
N ILE A 50 -3.47 2.99 -0.92
CA ILE A 50 -3.56 4.33 -0.33
C ILE A 50 -5.00 4.85 -0.40
N GLU A 51 -5.67 4.70 -1.54
CA GLU A 51 -7.06 5.10 -1.71
C GLU A 51 -7.99 4.35 -0.74
N ALA A 52 -7.79 3.04 -0.57
CA ALA A 52 -8.56 2.24 0.38
C ALA A 52 -8.33 2.72 1.82
N VAL A 53 -7.06 2.92 2.22
CA VAL A 53 -6.70 3.41 3.56
C VAL A 53 -7.24 4.81 3.83
N VAL A 54 -7.09 5.74 2.88
CA VAL A 54 -7.65 7.10 2.99
C VAL A 54 -9.15 7.05 3.14
N LYS A 55 -9.82 6.18 2.38
CA LYS A 55 -11.25 5.98 2.50
C LYS A 55 -11.64 5.26 3.78
N ILE A 56 -10.79 4.47 4.45
CA ILE A 56 -11.08 3.92 5.79
C ILE A 56 -11.06 5.07 6.82
N GLY A 57 -10.09 5.96 6.71
CA GLY A 57 -9.96 7.15 7.55
C GLY A 57 -9.15 6.94 8.83
N ASN A 58 -8.67 8.04 9.41
CA ASN A 58 -7.77 8.04 10.58
C ASN A 58 -8.34 7.32 11.80
N GLU A 59 -9.63 7.51 12.09
CA GLU A 59 -10.28 6.92 13.26
C GLU A 59 -10.32 5.40 13.18
N GLN A 60 -10.74 4.84 12.05
CA GLN A 60 -10.81 3.39 11.90
C GLN A 60 -9.40 2.79 11.70
N MET A 61 -8.51 3.49 10.99
CA MET A 61 -7.13 3.04 10.85
C MET A 61 -6.37 3.02 12.18
N SER A 62 -6.68 3.89 13.13
CA SER A 62 -6.01 3.85 14.45
C SER A 62 -6.38 2.62 15.27
N VAL A 63 -7.51 1.96 14.95
CA VAL A 63 -7.89 0.66 15.52
C VAL A 63 -7.19 -0.49 14.80
N VAL A 64 -7.02 -0.37 13.48
CA VAL A 64 -6.37 -1.40 12.64
C VAL A 64 -4.86 -1.43 12.88
N ASP A 65 -4.21 -0.27 12.78
CA ASP A 65 -2.77 -0.07 12.96
C ASP A 65 -2.53 1.34 13.53
N PRO A 66 -2.40 1.48 14.87
CA PRO A 66 -2.19 2.77 15.53
C PRO A 66 -0.96 3.55 15.04
N ALA A 67 0.04 2.85 14.49
CA ALA A 67 1.27 3.47 14.02
C ALA A 67 1.20 3.85 12.53
N PHE A 68 0.12 3.51 11.82
CA PHE A 68 0.02 3.76 10.38
C PHE A 68 -0.16 5.26 10.08
N PRO A 69 0.74 5.88 9.30
CA PRO A 69 0.69 7.31 9.04
C PRO A 69 -0.23 7.61 7.84
N VAL A 70 -1.55 7.60 8.04
CA VAL A 70 -2.57 7.80 6.98
C VAL A 70 -2.32 9.06 6.15
N GLU A 71 -1.96 10.17 6.79
CA GLU A 71 -1.71 11.44 6.08
C GLU A 71 -0.43 11.39 5.22
N ARG A 72 0.61 10.67 5.68
CA ARG A 72 1.82 10.45 4.87
C ARG A 72 1.51 9.53 3.67
N ALA A 73 0.71 8.48 3.89
CA ALA A 73 0.25 7.60 2.82
C ALA A 73 -0.57 8.38 1.78
N ARG A 74 -1.49 9.26 2.21
CA ARG A 74 -2.23 10.17 1.31
C ARG A 74 -1.28 11.06 0.50
N GLY A 75 -0.24 11.60 1.14
CA GLY A 75 0.82 12.36 0.48
C GLY A 75 1.50 11.56 -0.64
N LEU A 76 1.93 10.33 -0.34
CA LEU A 76 2.50 9.43 -1.35
C LEU A 76 1.54 9.17 -2.51
N GLY A 77 0.26 8.93 -2.23
CA GLY A 77 -0.74 8.71 -3.27
C GLY A 77 -0.98 9.94 -4.16
N ASN A 78 -0.82 11.15 -3.61
CA ASN A 78 -0.85 12.37 -4.41
C ASN A 78 0.39 12.49 -5.31
N MET A 79 1.58 12.14 -4.80
CA MET A 79 2.80 12.14 -5.61
C MET A 79 2.69 11.13 -6.75
N LEU A 80 2.25 9.90 -6.48
CA LEU A 80 2.08 8.85 -7.50
C LEU A 80 1.15 9.28 -8.64
N ARG A 81 0.14 10.11 -8.34
CA ARG A 81 -0.82 10.60 -9.35
C ARG A 81 -0.41 11.86 -10.08
N HIS A 82 0.39 12.73 -9.45
CA HIS A 82 0.58 14.11 -9.94
C HIS A 82 2.03 14.54 -10.10
N ALA A 83 2.97 13.85 -9.44
CA ALA A 83 4.40 14.16 -9.42
C ALA A 83 5.23 12.88 -9.52
N TYR A 84 4.75 11.88 -10.27
CA TYR A 84 5.38 10.55 -10.36
C TYR A 84 6.80 10.60 -10.92
N GLU A 85 7.11 11.61 -11.74
CA GLU A 85 8.43 11.89 -12.28
C GLU A 85 9.47 12.31 -11.23
N GLU A 86 9.02 12.75 -10.05
CA GLU A 86 9.89 13.14 -8.93
C GLU A 86 10.08 12.03 -7.90
N ILE A 87 9.42 10.88 -8.08
CA ILE A 87 9.46 9.79 -7.11
C ILE A 87 10.75 9.00 -7.26
N ASP A 88 11.47 8.89 -6.14
CA ASP A 88 12.61 7.98 -6.00
C ASP A 88 12.13 6.52 -6.03
N GLU A 89 12.59 5.75 -7.01
CA GLU A 89 12.22 4.33 -7.18
C GLU A 89 12.63 3.48 -5.96
N GLY A 90 13.73 3.85 -5.29
CA GLY A 90 14.21 3.22 -4.06
C GLY A 90 13.28 3.50 -2.87
N LEU A 91 12.68 4.69 -2.81
CA LEU A 91 11.63 4.98 -1.81
C LEU A 91 10.43 4.04 -2.00
N ILE A 92 9.96 3.84 -3.24
CA ILE A 92 8.85 2.92 -3.51
C ILE A 92 9.23 1.50 -3.15
N TYR A 93 10.41 1.05 -3.56
CA TYR A 93 10.89 -0.29 -3.24
C TYR A 93 10.95 -0.53 -1.73
N ASN A 94 11.51 0.42 -0.96
CA ASN A 94 11.57 0.33 0.51
C ASN A 94 10.18 0.26 1.15
N VAL A 95 9.23 1.09 0.71
CA VAL A 95 7.84 1.02 1.19
C VAL A 95 7.27 -0.37 0.95
N VAL A 96 7.52 -0.94 -0.22
CA VAL A 96 7.02 -2.27 -0.57
C VAL A 96 7.61 -3.37 0.29
N VAL A 97 8.93 -3.37 0.50
CA VAL A 97 9.60 -4.46 1.21
C VAL A 97 9.49 -4.34 2.73
N ASP A 98 9.44 -3.12 3.28
CA ASP A 98 9.50 -2.88 4.72
C ASP A 98 8.12 -2.58 5.33
N GLU A 99 7.31 -1.74 4.68
CA GLU A 99 6.07 -1.21 5.29
C GLU A 99 4.84 -2.04 4.94
N LEU A 100 4.71 -2.51 3.69
CA LEU A 100 3.52 -3.26 3.27
C LEU A 100 3.31 -4.58 4.01
N PRO A 101 4.34 -5.39 4.35
CA PRO A 101 4.13 -6.61 5.12
C PRO A 101 3.47 -6.34 6.49
N ARG A 102 3.86 -5.25 7.15
CA ARG A 102 3.30 -4.82 8.44
C ARG A 102 1.84 -4.40 8.28
N LEU A 103 1.54 -3.56 7.29
CA LEU A 103 0.17 -3.14 7.01
C LEU A 103 -0.75 -4.33 6.69
N ARG A 104 -0.27 -5.26 5.85
CA ARG A 104 -1.02 -6.48 5.51
C ARG A 104 -1.39 -7.29 6.75
N ALA A 105 -0.45 -7.50 7.65
CA ALA A 105 -0.68 -8.26 8.89
C ALA A 105 -1.72 -7.57 9.78
N ALA A 106 -1.65 -6.24 9.91
CA ALA A 106 -2.63 -5.46 10.67
C ALA A 106 -4.04 -5.54 10.07
N CYS A 107 -4.16 -5.39 8.74
CA CYS A 107 -5.45 -5.54 8.05
C CYS A 107 -6.04 -6.94 8.21
N ALA A 108 -5.22 -8.00 8.12
CA ALA A 108 -5.66 -9.38 8.29
C ALA A 108 -6.15 -9.64 9.73
N ALA A 109 -5.44 -9.12 10.73
CA ALA A 109 -5.86 -9.23 12.13
C ALA A 109 -7.20 -8.52 12.38
N ALA A 110 -7.39 -7.33 11.80
CA ALA A 110 -8.64 -6.58 11.91
C ALA A 110 -9.84 -7.22 11.20
N LEU A 111 -9.62 -8.08 10.19
CA LEU A 111 -10.69 -8.84 9.54
C LEU A 111 -11.09 -10.10 10.32
N ALA A 112 -10.22 -10.60 11.19
CA ALA A 112 -10.46 -11.79 12.00
C ALA A 112 -11.17 -11.49 13.34
N SER A 113 -11.34 -10.21 13.69
CA SER A 113 -12.00 -9.72 14.92
C SER A 113 -13.47 -9.39 14.69
#